data_AF-A0A834TI90-F1
#
_entry.id   AF-A0A834TI90-F1
#
_cell.length_a   1.000
_cell.length_b   1.000
_cell.length_c   1.000
_cell.angle_alpha   90.00
_cell.angle_beta   90.00
_cell.angle_gamma   90.00
#
_symmetry.space_group_name_H-M   'P 1'
#
loop_
_entity.id
_entity.type
_entity.pdbx_description
1 polymer ?
#
loop_
_entity_poly.entity_id
_entity_poly.type
_entity_poly.pdbx_seq_one_letter_code
_entity_poly.pdbx_strand_id
1 'polypeptide(L)'
;MQVDEGINSVSYQSCPMNGGDGPNSYSNNSNYQRRLIEASKDLINEAIHDKLEIDSSCVNGSKPFGIADLGCSVGQNTFIAVQNIIEAVEKEYKAKNESNSPVLEFQVFFNDHSNNDFNSLFRSVPYSSRNYYAAAVAGSFYGRLFPNSTLHFVNCSCAVHWMSKVPTEVLDRESLAWNGNRIHYTTSSEKVYEAYAAQYKNDLECFLSVRAQELVGGGLMLIVVPGQSSHLVSQTPRATTTWLLESCLLEMVKMGSISQKQVDEFNIPIYFPTLKDMEEITKNNGNFRVERMGIVRGKGYIKPSVEFLVGSMRAVMEEILKQHFGDEVIEDLFERYAKKVAQNLDSFYTKFREYEDLFVILKRKMN
;
A
#
# COMPACT_ATOMS: atom_id res chain seq x y z
N MET A 1 28.61 -34.22 6.99
CA MET A 1 28.05 -33.23 7.93
C MET A 1 27.04 -32.42 7.13
N GLN A 2 25.80 -32.93 7.06
CA GLN A 2 24.69 -32.26 6.41
C GLN A 2 24.31 -31.05 7.27
N VAL A 3 24.35 -29.86 6.69
CA VAL A 3 23.72 -28.70 7.28
C VAL A 3 22.29 -28.69 6.74
N ASP A 4 21.38 -29.04 7.62
CA ASP A 4 19.93 -29.00 7.41
C ASP A 4 19.52 -27.52 7.59
N GLU A 5 19.63 -26.71 6.54
CA GLU A 5 19.08 -25.36 6.52
C GLU A 5 17.60 -25.45 6.13
N GLY A 6 16.76 -25.67 7.14
CA GLY A 6 15.33 -25.40 7.08
C GLY A 6 15.06 -23.91 6.91
N ILE A 7 15.30 -23.38 5.70
CA ILE A 7 14.67 -22.14 5.27
C ILE A 7 13.20 -22.52 4.99
N ASN A 8 12.35 -22.38 6.01
CA ASN A 8 10.93 -22.22 5.78
C ASN A 8 10.78 -21.00 4.86
N SER A 9 10.67 -21.23 3.55
CA SER A 9 10.42 -20.17 2.58
C SER A 9 9.07 -19.55 2.94
N VAL A 10 9.08 -18.37 3.56
CA VAL A 10 7.86 -17.60 3.78
C VAL A 10 7.31 -17.27 2.39
N SER A 11 6.25 -17.98 1.99
CA SER A 11 5.58 -17.73 0.72
C SER A 11 4.72 -16.47 0.87
N TYR A 12 5.15 -15.39 0.21
CA TYR A 12 4.37 -14.16 0.10
C TYR A 12 3.37 -14.29 -1.04
N GLN A 13 2.10 -14.00 -0.77
CA GLN A 13 1.10 -13.85 -1.82
C GLN A 13 1.40 -12.57 -2.62
N SER A 14 1.40 -12.69 -3.95
CA SER A 14 1.80 -11.61 -4.85
C SER A 14 0.59 -10.96 -5.49
N CYS A 15 0.26 -9.74 -5.08
CA CYS A 15 -0.95 -9.02 -5.49
C CYS A 15 -0.62 -7.66 -6.14
N PRO A 16 0.11 -7.63 -7.28
CA PRO A 16 0.37 -6.37 -7.99
C PRO A 16 -0.94 -5.81 -8.57
N MET A 17 -0.91 -4.52 -8.91
CA MET A 17 -2.06 -3.85 -9.54
C MET A 17 -2.12 -4.18 -11.05
N ASN A 18 -3.26 -3.90 -11.69
CA ASN A 18 -3.41 -4.09 -13.13
C ASN A 18 -2.38 -3.24 -13.92
N GLY A 19 -1.50 -3.95 -14.64
CA GLY A 19 -0.37 -3.39 -15.38
C GLY A 19 -0.77 -2.63 -16.66
N GLY A 20 0.25 -2.15 -17.38
CA GLY A 20 0.06 -1.44 -18.65
C GLY A 20 -0.51 -0.02 -18.54
N ASP A 21 -1.03 0.45 -19.68
CA ASP A 21 -1.54 1.82 -19.91
C ASP A 21 -2.95 1.83 -20.50
N GLY A 22 -3.63 0.68 -20.52
CA GLY A 22 -5.00 0.54 -21.00
C GLY A 22 -6.05 1.22 -20.11
N PRO A 23 -7.32 1.29 -20.55
CA PRO A 23 -8.39 1.98 -19.82
C PRO A 23 -8.67 1.42 -18.43
N ASN A 24 -8.40 0.12 -18.19
CA ASN A 24 -8.59 -0.55 -16.89
C ASN A 24 -7.30 -0.62 -16.05
N SER A 25 -6.17 -0.11 -16.57
CA SER A 25 -4.88 -0.14 -15.87
C SER A 25 -4.90 0.70 -14.60
N TYR A 26 -4.02 0.37 -13.65
CA TYR A 26 -3.80 1.16 -12.46
C TYR A 26 -3.32 2.58 -12.77
N SER A 27 -2.51 2.75 -13.80
CA SER A 27 -2.03 4.05 -14.25
C SER A 27 -3.15 5.04 -14.56
N ASN A 28 -4.29 4.55 -15.08
CA ASN A 28 -5.44 5.38 -15.44
C ASN A 28 -6.55 5.42 -14.37
N ASN A 29 -6.48 4.57 -13.34
CA ASN A 29 -7.55 4.41 -12.33
C ASN A 29 -7.08 4.61 -10.88
N SER A 30 -5.89 5.20 -10.66
CA SER A 30 -5.29 5.40 -9.33
C SER A 30 -5.41 6.83 -8.79
N ASN A 31 -6.45 7.57 -9.22
CA ASN A 31 -6.68 8.96 -8.81
C ASN A 31 -6.98 9.10 -7.32
N TYR A 32 -7.58 8.10 -6.69
CA TYR A 32 -7.80 8.08 -5.25
C TYR A 32 -6.47 8.11 -4.48
N GLN A 33 -5.54 7.22 -4.84
CA GLN A 33 -4.20 7.14 -4.26
C GLN A 33 -3.40 8.41 -4.53
N ARG A 34 -3.55 9.00 -5.73
CA ARG A 34 -2.94 10.30 -6.08
C ARG A 34 -3.34 11.41 -5.11
N ARG A 35 -4.63 11.51 -4.78
CA ARG A 35 -5.13 12.51 -3.82
C ARG A 35 -4.51 12.36 -2.44
N LEU A 36 -4.19 11.14 -2.01
CA LEU A 36 -3.54 10.89 -0.72
C LEU A 36 -2.08 11.33 -0.73
N ILE A 37 -1.36 11.10 -1.84
CA ILE A 37 0.01 11.58 -2.04
C ILE A 37 0.04 13.12 -2.04
N GLU A 38 -0.88 13.75 -2.77
CA GLU A 38 -1.01 15.22 -2.83
C GLU A 38 -1.40 15.83 -1.47
N ALA A 39 -2.29 15.18 -0.72
CA ALA A 39 -2.68 15.62 0.61
C ALA A 39 -1.55 15.47 1.64
N SER A 40 -0.64 14.52 1.43
CA SER A 40 0.50 14.27 2.32
C SER A 40 1.73 15.13 2.02
N LYS A 41 1.75 15.87 0.90
CA LYS A 41 2.90 16.70 0.47
C LYS A 41 3.35 17.68 1.55
N ASP A 42 2.39 18.41 2.15
CA ASP A 42 2.69 19.43 3.16
C ASP A 42 3.26 18.77 4.44
N LEU A 43 2.74 17.59 4.81
CA LEU A 43 3.20 16.82 5.97
C LEU A 43 4.63 16.30 5.78
N ILE A 44 4.97 15.87 4.55
CA ILE A 44 6.33 15.45 4.18
C ILE A 44 7.30 16.62 4.27
N ASN A 45 6.92 17.78 3.72
CA ASN A 45 7.74 18.99 3.76
C ASN A 45 8.08 19.40 5.20
N GLU A 46 7.07 19.44 6.07
CA GLU A 46 7.25 19.76 7.49
C GLU A 46 8.15 18.74 8.20
N ALA A 47 7.93 17.45 7.99
CA ALA A 47 8.75 16.41 8.61
C ALA A 47 10.20 16.44 8.15
N ILE A 48 10.46 16.67 6.87
CA ILE A 48 11.83 16.78 6.34
C ILE A 48 12.51 18.02 6.92
N HIS A 49 11.83 19.16 6.95
CA HIS A 49 12.37 20.40 7.52
C HIS A 49 12.75 20.24 9.01
N ASP A 50 11.83 19.69 9.81
CA ASP A 50 11.97 19.66 11.25
C ASP A 50 12.83 18.49 11.74
N LYS A 51 12.80 17.35 11.04
CA LYS A 51 13.25 16.06 11.59
C LYS A 51 14.36 15.40 10.80
N LEU A 52 14.56 15.73 9.52
CA LEU A 52 15.61 15.09 8.73
C LEU A 52 16.96 15.76 8.96
N GLU A 53 17.92 14.94 9.37
CA GLU A 53 19.33 15.32 9.43
C GLU A 53 20.02 14.75 8.18
N ILE A 54 20.50 15.62 7.30
CA ILE A 54 21.22 15.20 6.10
C ILE A 54 22.64 14.86 6.52
N ASP A 55 23.05 13.61 6.29
CA ASP A 55 24.37 13.11 6.65
C ASP A 55 25.48 13.93 5.97
N SER A 56 26.49 14.30 6.74
CA SER A 56 27.77 14.84 6.27
C SER A 56 28.38 14.08 5.08
N SER A 57 28.19 12.76 4.98
CA SER A 57 28.66 11.96 3.85
C SER A 57 27.93 12.30 2.54
N CYS A 58 26.63 12.58 2.60
CA CYS A 58 25.83 13.11 1.50
C CYS A 58 26.23 14.56 1.19
N VAL A 59 26.46 15.38 2.22
CA VAL A 59 26.91 16.78 2.07
C VAL A 59 28.27 16.87 1.38
N ASN A 60 29.17 15.92 1.64
CA ASN A 60 30.50 15.88 1.01
C ASN A 60 30.51 15.18 -0.36
N GLY A 61 29.33 14.79 -0.89
CA GLY A 61 29.21 14.13 -2.19
C GLY A 61 29.80 12.72 -2.24
N SER A 62 30.03 12.07 -1.09
CA SER A 62 30.66 10.75 -1.04
C SER A 62 29.68 9.59 -1.27
N LYS A 63 28.39 9.83 -1.04
CA LYS A 63 27.30 8.87 -1.25
C LYS A 63 26.01 9.59 -1.68
N PRO A 64 25.20 8.98 -2.55
CA PRO A 64 23.90 9.54 -2.89
C PRO A 64 22.90 9.40 -1.73
N PHE A 65 21.96 10.33 -1.65
CA PHE A 65 20.81 10.27 -0.77
C PHE A 65 19.84 9.19 -1.27
N GLY A 66 19.86 8.03 -0.60
CA GLY A 66 19.01 6.89 -0.91
C GLY A 66 17.54 7.07 -0.51
N ILE A 67 16.62 6.92 -1.46
CA ILE A 67 15.17 6.95 -1.28
C ILE A 67 14.60 5.62 -1.80
N ALA A 68 13.66 5.01 -1.06
CA ALA A 68 12.89 3.88 -1.58
C ALA A 68 11.39 4.20 -1.56
N ASP A 69 10.69 3.85 -2.64
CA ASP A 69 9.23 3.79 -2.67
C ASP A 69 8.78 2.31 -2.69
N LEU A 70 8.13 1.87 -1.61
CA LEU A 70 7.75 0.47 -1.38
C LEU A 70 6.27 0.27 -1.72
N GLY A 71 6.00 -0.58 -2.72
CA GLY A 71 4.68 -0.70 -3.35
C GLY A 71 4.46 0.37 -4.41
N CYS A 72 5.43 0.55 -5.31
CA CYS A 72 5.43 1.63 -6.31
C CYS A 72 4.39 1.43 -7.43
N SER A 73 3.92 0.20 -7.65
CA SER A 73 3.05 -0.19 -8.77
C SER A 73 3.65 0.22 -10.13
N VAL A 74 2.81 0.66 -11.07
CA VAL A 74 3.14 0.88 -12.49
C VAL A 74 2.84 2.31 -12.99
N GLY A 75 2.32 3.19 -12.11
CA GLY A 75 1.72 4.47 -12.49
C GLY A 75 2.45 5.71 -11.98
N GLN A 76 2.06 6.90 -12.48
CA GLN A 76 2.72 8.19 -12.19
C GLN A 76 2.79 8.59 -10.72
N ASN A 77 1.94 7.99 -9.88
CA ASN A 77 1.84 8.30 -8.46
C ASN A 77 3.17 8.13 -7.72
N THR A 78 3.95 7.09 -8.04
CA THR A 78 5.27 6.87 -7.45
C THR A 78 6.26 8.00 -7.77
N PHE A 79 6.27 8.48 -9.02
CA PHE A 79 7.14 9.59 -9.42
C PHE A 79 6.77 10.89 -8.74
N ILE A 80 5.47 11.16 -8.55
CA ILE A 80 4.98 12.33 -7.80
C ILE A 80 5.42 12.25 -6.34
N ALA A 81 5.27 11.09 -5.70
CA ALA A 81 5.69 10.89 -4.31
C ALA A 81 7.19 11.10 -4.13
N VAL A 82 8.01 10.49 -4.98
CA VAL A 82 9.47 10.64 -4.98
C VAL A 82 9.87 12.09 -5.25
N GLN A 83 9.26 12.76 -6.23
CA GLN A 83 9.59 14.14 -6.57
C GLN A 83 9.28 15.09 -5.40
N ASN A 84 8.16 14.89 -4.69
CA ASN A 84 7.83 15.66 -3.50
C ASN A 84 8.91 15.52 -2.40
N ILE A 85 9.44 14.31 -2.21
CA ILE A 85 10.52 14.05 -1.24
C ILE A 85 11.81 14.75 -1.67
N ILE A 86 12.22 14.60 -2.94
CA ILE A 86 13.43 15.22 -3.47
C ILE A 86 13.37 16.74 -3.35
N GLU A 87 12.26 17.36 -3.77
CA GLU A 87 12.05 18.81 -3.66
C GLU A 87 12.20 19.30 -2.20
N ALA A 88 11.63 18.57 -1.24
CA ALA A 88 11.73 18.90 0.17
C ALA A 88 13.15 18.78 0.70
N VAL A 89 13.86 17.69 0.37
CA VAL A 89 15.25 17.47 0.79
C VAL A 89 16.18 18.50 0.16
N GLU A 90 16.05 18.79 -1.14
CA GLU A 90 16.86 19.81 -1.81
C GLU A 90 16.64 21.20 -1.22
N LYS A 91 15.40 21.56 -0.91
CA LYS A 91 15.07 22.83 -0.28
C LYS A 91 15.76 22.95 1.08
N GLU A 92 15.70 21.89 1.88
CA GLU A 92 16.32 21.85 3.20
C GLU A 92 17.85 21.89 3.11
N TYR A 93 18.43 21.13 2.18
CA TYR A 93 19.86 21.14 1.92
C TYR A 93 20.38 22.53 1.54
N LYS A 94 19.70 23.22 0.62
CA LYS A 94 20.07 24.57 0.20
C LYS A 94 19.91 25.60 1.32
N ALA A 95 18.95 25.42 2.23
CA ALA A 95 18.76 26.32 3.36
C ALA A 95 19.87 26.20 4.42
N LYS A 96 20.45 25.00 4.58
CA LYS A 96 21.46 24.70 5.60
C LYS A 96 22.91 24.80 5.11
N ASN A 97 23.14 24.86 3.80
CA ASN A 97 24.48 24.79 3.22
C ASN A 97 24.79 26.03 2.36
N GLU A 98 26.08 26.35 2.23
CA GLU A 98 26.54 27.50 1.42
C GLU A 98 26.33 27.26 -0.08
N SER A 99 26.22 28.34 -0.86
CA SER A 99 25.98 28.30 -2.31
C SER A 99 27.00 27.49 -3.12
N ASN A 100 28.19 27.23 -2.57
CA ASN A 100 29.27 26.46 -3.21
C ASN A 100 29.30 24.98 -2.79
N SER A 101 28.33 24.53 -1.98
CA SER A 101 28.26 23.13 -1.55
C SER A 101 27.94 22.22 -2.74
N PRO A 102 28.46 21.00 -2.78
CA PRO A 102 28.20 20.09 -3.89
C PRO A 102 26.70 19.77 -3.99
N VAL A 103 26.26 19.47 -5.20
CA VAL A 103 24.86 19.09 -5.45
C VAL A 103 24.60 17.71 -4.84
N LEU A 104 23.48 17.56 -4.15
CA LEU A 104 23.04 16.24 -3.66
C LEU A 104 22.71 15.33 -4.85
N GLU A 105 23.34 14.18 -4.90
CA GLU A 105 22.92 13.09 -5.78
C GLU A 105 21.83 12.26 -5.09
N PHE A 106 20.81 11.86 -5.83
CA PHE A 106 19.72 11.03 -5.33
C PHE A 106 19.72 9.66 -6.00
N GLN A 107 19.62 8.60 -5.19
CA GLN A 107 19.40 7.23 -5.67
C GLN A 107 18.02 6.80 -5.22
N VAL A 108 17.12 6.59 -6.18
CA VAL A 108 15.74 6.18 -5.95
C VAL A 108 15.58 4.70 -6.30
N PHE A 109 14.95 3.96 -5.40
CA PHE A 109 14.59 2.56 -5.57
C PHE A 109 13.07 2.42 -5.62
N PHE A 110 12.56 1.89 -6.73
CA PHE A 110 11.16 1.56 -6.92
C PHE A 110 10.95 0.08 -6.61
N ASN A 111 10.33 -0.21 -5.48
CA ASN A 111 10.07 -1.58 -5.05
C ASN A 111 8.61 -1.97 -5.26
N ASP A 112 8.41 -3.18 -5.77
CA ASP A 112 7.13 -3.86 -5.80
C ASP A 112 7.35 -5.38 -5.85
N HIS A 113 6.27 -6.14 -5.89
CA HIS A 113 6.28 -7.57 -6.13
C HIS A 113 7.02 -7.95 -7.43
N SER A 114 7.57 -9.15 -7.49
CA SER A 114 8.37 -9.61 -8.64
C SER A 114 7.58 -9.72 -9.94
N ASN A 115 6.26 -9.90 -9.85
CA ASN A 115 5.35 -9.94 -11.00
C ASN A 115 4.70 -8.58 -11.31
N ASN A 116 5.11 -7.49 -10.64
CA ASN A 116 4.72 -6.14 -11.05
C ASN A 116 5.24 -5.81 -12.45
N ASP A 117 4.50 -5.00 -13.21
CA ASP A 117 4.89 -4.60 -14.56
C ASP A 117 5.90 -3.44 -14.53
N PHE A 118 7.12 -3.75 -14.11
CA PHE A 118 8.25 -2.81 -14.11
C PHE A 118 8.58 -2.27 -15.51
N ASN A 119 8.21 -2.98 -16.58
CA ASN A 119 8.41 -2.48 -17.94
C ASN A 119 7.54 -1.25 -18.22
N SER A 120 6.26 -1.29 -17.83
CA SER A 120 5.38 -0.12 -17.93
C SER A 120 5.79 1.01 -16.99
N LEU A 121 6.26 0.68 -15.77
CA LEU A 121 6.86 1.67 -14.88
C LEU A 121 8.03 2.39 -15.55
N PHE A 122 9.02 1.66 -16.09
CA PHE A 122 10.20 2.28 -16.69
C PHE A 122 9.90 3.04 -17.96
N ARG A 123 8.93 2.62 -18.77
CA ARG A 123 8.46 3.39 -19.93
C ARG A 123 7.85 4.74 -19.55
N SER A 124 7.31 4.88 -18.34
CA SER A 124 6.63 6.09 -17.88
C SER A 124 7.49 7.02 -17.01
N VAL A 125 8.75 6.68 -16.77
CA VAL A 125 9.71 7.52 -16.03
C VAL A 125 9.90 8.87 -16.74
N PRO A 126 9.89 10.01 -16.02
CA PRO A 126 10.05 11.34 -16.61
C PRO A 126 11.53 11.67 -16.92
N TYR A 127 12.16 10.94 -17.85
CA TYR A 127 13.60 11.03 -18.12
C TYR A 127 14.13 12.43 -18.44
N SER A 128 13.30 13.33 -18.99
CA SER A 128 13.70 14.69 -19.37
C SER A 128 13.81 15.67 -18.19
N SER A 129 13.11 15.41 -17.08
CA SER A 129 13.05 16.32 -15.92
C SER A 129 13.58 15.68 -14.62
N ARG A 130 14.08 14.44 -14.71
CA ARG A 130 14.55 13.67 -13.55
C ARG A 130 15.95 14.08 -13.11
N ASN A 131 16.12 14.39 -11.83
CA ASN A 131 17.40 14.71 -11.18
C ASN A 131 17.90 13.59 -10.24
N TYR A 132 17.53 12.33 -10.50
CA TYR A 132 17.89 11.18 -9.69
C TYR A 132 18.25 9.94 -10.52
N TYR A 133 19.06 9.05 -9.95
CA TYR A 133 19.28 7.70 -10.45
C TYR A 133 18.11 6.81 -10.02
N ALA A 134 17.63 5.94 -10.90
CA ALA A 134 16.50 5.04 -10.62
C ALA A 134 16.92 3.59 -10.77
N ALA A 135 16.45 2.76 -9.85
CA ALA A 135 16.54 1.30 -9.92
C ALA A 135 15.21 0.67 -9.50
N ALA A 136 14.89 -0.50 -10.06
CA ALA A 136 13.79 -1.32 -9.56
C ALA A 136 14.34 -2.36 -8.57
N VAL A 137 13.54 -2.68 -7.56
CA VAL A 137 13.84 -3.73 -6.58
C VAL A 137 12.63 -4.65 -6.49
N ALA A 138 12.74 -5.82 -7.09
CA ALA A 138 11.67 -6.82 -7.12
C ALA A 138 11.68 -7.66 -5.84
N GLY A 139 10.56 -7.71 -5.12
CA GLY A 139 10.40 -8.56 -3.94
C GLY A 139 9.40 -7.99 -2.92
N SER A 140 8.91 -8.85 -2.04
CA SER A 140 8.01 -8.40 -0.96
C SER A 140 8.74 -7.49 0.02
N PHE A 141 8.16 -6.33 0.32
CA PHE A 141 8.65 -5.46 1.39
C PHE A 141 8.45 -6.07 2.79
N TYR A 142 7.78 -7.21 2.96
CA TYR A 142 7.79 -7.90 4.24
C TYR A 142 9.12 -8.66 4.48
N GLY A 143 9.98 -8.75 3.47
CA GLY A 143 11.35 -9.24 3.58
C GLY A 143 12.40 -8.13 3.52
N ARG A 144 13.67 -8.54 3.64
CA ARG A 144 14.84 -7.68 3.37
C ARG A 144 14.97 -7.44 1.86
N LEU A 145 15.17 -6.18 1.49
CA LEU A 145 15.30 -5.69 0.11
C LEU A 145 16.62 -4.96 -0.13
N PHE A 146 17.17 -4.34 0.92
CA PHE A 146 18.35 -3.47 0.81
C PHE A 146 19.44 -3.89 1.80
N PRO A 147 20.72 -3.55 1.53
CA PRO A 147 21.77 -3.64 2.53
C PRO A 147 21.48 -2.75 3.75
N ASN A 148 22.17 -3.03 4.86
CA ASN A 148 21.97 -2.25 6.09
C ASN A 148 22.32 -0.77 5.86
N SER A 149 21.55 0.12 6.47
CA SER A 149 21.83 1.57 6.52
C SER A 149 22.15 2.19 5.15
N THR A 150 21.37 1.84 4.14
CA THR A 150 21.51 2.35 2.76
C THR A 150 20.47 3.44 2.45
N LEU A 151 19.32 3.40 3.11
CA LEU A 151 18.21 4.30 2.84
C LEU A 151 18.17 5.46 3.84
N HIS A 152 17.89 6.65 3.34
CA HIS A 152 17.72 7.86 4.15
C HIS A 152 16.23 8.23 4.29
N PHE A 153 15.44 7.92 3.26
CA PHE A 153 14.00 8.10 3.26
C PHE A 153 13.28 6.88 2.66
N VAL A 154 12.22 6.43 3.31
CA VAL A 154 11.31 5.40 2.78
C VAL A 154 9.92 5.99 2.62
N ASN A 155 9.34 5.86 1.43
CA ASN A 155 7.93 6.08 1.17
C ASN A 155 7.22 4.73 1.06
N CYS A 156 6.02 4.65 1.63
CA CYS A 156 5.13 3.52 1.43
C CYS A 156 3.69 4.02 1.44
N SER A 157 3.12 4.22 0.25
CA SER A 157 1.79 4.82 0.09
C SER A 157 0.81 3.81 -0.51
N CYS A 158 -0.30 3.57 0.17
CA CYS A 158 -1.37 2.65 -0.23
C CYS A 158 -0.87 1.23 -0.53
N ALA A 159 0.10 0.72 0.25
CA ALA A 159 0.67 -0.60 0.04
C ALA A 159 0.58 -1.48 1.28
N VAL A 160 1.09 -1.06 2.44
CA VAL A 160 1.16 -1.87 3.68
C VAL A 160 -0.16 -2.43 4.23
N HIS A 161 -1.33 -1.96 3.78
CA HIS A 161 -2.63 -2.61 4.07
C HIS A 161 -2.81 -3.97 3.37
N TRP A 162 -2.05 -4.27 2.32
CA TRP A 162 -2.00 -5.59 1.68
C TRP A 162 -1.14 -6.51 2.53
N MET A 163 -1.78 -7.47 3.20
CA MET A 163 -1.10 -8.46 4.04
C MET A 163 -0.22 -9.38 3.19
N SER A 164 0.75 -10.03 3.85
CA SER A 164 1.66 -10.98 3.20
C SER A 164 0.94 -12.21 2.65
N LYS A 165 -0.22 -12.56 3.23
CA LYS A 165 -1.07 -13.68 2.87
C LYS A 165 -2.45 -13.53 3.51
N VAL A 166 -3.43 -14.29 3.01
CA VAL A 166 -4.68 -14.56 3.72
C VAL A 166 -4.38 -15.37 5.01
N PRO A 167 -5.01 -15.05 6.17
CA PRO A 167 -4.90 -15.87 7.37
C PRO A 167 -5.40 -17.30 7.11
N THR A 168 -4.60 -18.31 7.45
CA THR A 168 -4.91 -19.71 7.14
C THR A 168 -6.20 -20.20 7.81
N GLU A 169 -6.50 -19.65 8.98
CA GLU A 169 -7.65 -19.95 9.82
C GLU A 169 -8.98 -19.56 9.17
N VAL A 170 -8.96 -18.64 8.20
CA VAL A 170 -10.18 -18.22 7.49
C VAL A 170 -10.55 -19.14 6.34
N LEU A 171 -9.62 -19.99 5.91
CA LEU A 171 -9.79 -20.97 4.84
C LEU A 171 -10.16 -22.37 5.38
N ASP A 172 -9.86 -22.64 6.65
CA ASP A 172 -10.16 -23.91 7.30
C ASP A 172 -11.62 -23.97 7.73
N ARG A 173 -12.38 -24.93 7.20
CA ARG A 173 -13.82 -25.13 7.49
C ARG A 173 -14.11 -25.51 8.95
N GLU A 174 -13.12 -26.10 9.63
CA GLU A 174 -13.26 -26.52 11.03
C GLU A 174 -12.87 -25.39 12.02
N SER A 175 -12.34 -24.28 11.50
CA SER A 175 -11.94 -23.12 12.30
C SER A 175 -13.13 -22.25 12.69
N LEU A 176 -13.09 -21.70 13.91
CA LEU A 176 -14.05 -20.66 14.35
C LEU A 176 -13.94 -19.37 13.52
N ALA A 177 -12.81 -19.18 12.83
CA ALA A 177 -12.57 -18.05 11.95
C ALA A 177 -12.87 -18.36 10.46
N TRP A 178 -13.47 -19.52 10.13
CA TRP A 178 -13.81 -19.85 8.75
C TRP A 178 -14.70 -18.75 8.12
N ASN A 179 -14.28 -18.22 6.97
CA ASN A 179 -14.97 -17.11 6.29
C ASN A 179 -15.88 -17.56 5.14
N GLY A 180 -16.51 -18.73 5.25
CA GLY A 180 -17.35 -19.31 4.20
C GLY A 180 -18.45 -18.36 3.68
N ASN A 181 -18.74 -18.42 2.38
CA ASN A 181 -19.65 -17.53 1.65
C ASN A 181 -19.30 -16.02 1.72
N ARG A 182 -18.11 -15.67 2.19
CA ARG A 182 -17.63 -14.29 2.30
C ARG A 182 -16.25 -14.18 1.67
N ILE A 183 -15.88 -12.97 1.27
CA ILE A 183 -14.56 -12.72 0.65
C ILE A 183 -13.66 -11.80 1.47
N HIS A 184 -14.14 -11.27 2.60
CA HIS A 184 -13.40 -10.32 3.42
C HIS A 184 -13.94 -10.25 4.85
N TYR A 185 -13.15 -9.76 5.79
CA TYR A 185 -13.53 -9.69 7.21
C TYR A 185 -14.61 -8.65 7.52
N THR A 186 -14.75 -7.62 6.68
CA THR A 186 -15.56 -6.43 6.98
C THR A 186 -17.03 -6.69 7.26
N THR A 187 -17.57 -7.79 6.75
CA THR A 187 -18.97 -8.20 6.92
C THR A 187 -19.10 -9.58 7.57
N SER A 188 -18.06 -10.00 8.28
CA SER A 188 -17.91 -11.36 8.82
C SER A 188 -17.92 -11.38 10.35
N SER A 189 -17.65 -12.56 10.93
CA SER A 189 -17.62 -12.74 12.37
C SER A 189 -16.42 -12.04 13.01
N GLU A 190 -16.51 -11.82 14.32
CA GLU A 190 -15.41 -11.29 15.13
C GLU A 190 -14.15 -12.17 15.03
N LYS A 191 -14.30 -13.49 14.90
CA LYS A 191 -13.17 -14.42 14.73
C LYS A 191 -12.45 -14.26 13.41
N VAL A 192 -13.16 -13.94 12.33
CA VAL A 192 -12.53 -13.58 11.05
C VAL A 192 -11.76 -12.26 11.21
N TYR A 193 -12.35 -11.25 11.88
CA TYR A 193 -11.67 -9.99 12.16
C TYR A 193 -10.38 -10.18 12.97
N GLU A 194 -10.44 -10.96 14.06
CA GLU A 194 -9.27 -11.27 14.91
C GLU A 194 -8.14 -11.92 14.10
N ALA A 195 -8.45 -12.87 13.21
CA ALA A 195 -7.46 -13.53 12.35
C ALA A 195 -6.78 -12.55 11.38
N TYR A 196 -7.56 -11.67 10.75
CA TYR A 196 -7.03 -10.61 9.88
C TYR A 196 -6.16 -9.61 10.65
N ALA A 197 -6.62 -9.15 11.82
CA ALA A 197 -5.88 -8.21 12.66
C ALA A 197 -4.55 -8.82 13.15
N ALA A 198 -4.54 -10.10 13.52
CA ALA A 198 -3.34 -10.82 13.93
C ALA A 198 -2.32 -10.95 12.78
N GLN A 199 -2.79 -11.31 11.58
CA GLN A 199 -1.93 -11.40 10.39
C GLN A 199 -1.33 -10.04 10.03
N TYR A 200 -2.15 -8.97 10.00
CA TYR A 200 -1.68 -7.61 9.75
C TYR A 200 -0.65 -7.14 10.78
N LYS A 201 -0.89 -7.42 12.07
CA LYS A 201 0.06 -7.09 13.13
C LYS A 201 1.42 -7.74 12.89
N ASN A 202 1.45 -9.04 12.63
CA ASN A 202 2.69 -9.78 12.35
C ASN A 202 3.42 -9.20 11.13
N ASP A 203 2.68 -8.89 10.08
CA ASP A 203 3.20 -8.34 8.83
C ASP A 203 3.80 -6.94 9.03
N LEU A 204 3.10 -6.04 9.73
CA LEU A 204 3.60 -4.70 10.00
C LEU A 204 4.79 -4.72 10.98
N GLU A 205 4.78 -5.58 12.00
CA GLU A 205 5.95 -5.79 12.88
C GLU A 205 7.17 -6.27 12.09
N CYS A 206 6.98 -7.20 11.16
CA CYS A 206 8.03 -7.68 10.28
C CYS A 206 8.55 -6.54 9.38
N PHE A 207 7.65 -5.84 8.68
CA PHE A 207 7.95 -4.67 7.85
C PHE A 207 8.80 -3.65 8.61
N LEU A 208 8.36 -3.21 9.78
CA LEU A 208 9.11 -2.24 10.59
C LEU A 208 10.51 -2.80 10.97
N SER A 209 10.59 -4.06 11.39
CA SER A 209 11.86 -4.69 11.79
C SER A 209 12.88 -4.77 10.66
N VAL A 210 12.46 -5.08 9.43
CA VAL A 210 13.36 -5.11 8.27
C VAL A 210 13.74 -3.70 7.82
N ARG A 211 12.79 -2.74 7.82
CA ARG A 211 13.08 -1.33 7.50
C ARG A 211 14.04 -0.69 8.48
N ALA A 212 13.99 -1.08 9.75
CA ALA A 212 14.89 -0.58 10.79
C ALA A 212 16.36 -0.94 10.53
N GLN A 213 16.62 -2.04 9.82
CA GLN A 213 17.97 -2.47 9.44
C GLN A 213 18.46 -1.69 8.21
N GLU A 214 17.56 -1.37 7.29
CA GLU A 214 17.87 -0.77 5.98
C GLU A 214 17.97 0.76 6.02
N LEU A 215 17.21 1.41 6.90
CA LEU A 215 17.31 2.85 7.15
C LEU A 215 18.56 3.18 7.96
N VAL A 216 19.21 4.30 7.62
CA VAL A 216 20.23 4.92 8.46
C VAL A 216 19.61 5.40 9.77
N GLY A 217 20.44 5.52 10.82
CA GLY A 217 20.03 6.17 12.05
C GLY A 217 19.53 7.60 11.76
N GLY A 218 18.35 7.96 12.28
CA GLY A 218 17.73 9.26 12.02
C GLY A 218 17.01 9.38 10.67
N GLY A 219 17.08 8.37 9.79
CA GLY A 219 16.33 8.32 8.55
C GLY A 219 14.81 8.34 8.78
N LEU A 220 14.07 8.85 7.80
CA LEU A 220 12.62 9.00 7.88
C LEU A 220 11.87 7.96 7.06
N MET A 221 10.67 7.60 7.51
CA MET A 221 9.76 6.75 6.78
C MET A 221 8.35 7.32 6.83
N LEU A 222 7.75 7.52 5.66
CA LEU A 222 6.35 7.87 5.49
C LEU A 222 5.55 6.62 5.16
N ILE A 223 4.46 6.41 5.91
CA ILE A 223 3.42 5.44 5.58
C ILE A 223 2.13 6.22 5.37
N VAL A 224 1.51 6.07 4.20
CA VAL A 224 0.14 6.53 3.94
C VAL A 224 -0.69 5.30 3.64
N VAL A 225 -1.77 5.04 4.37
CA VAL A 225 -2.48 3.78 4.27
C VAL A 225 -4.00 3.97 4.32
N PRO A 226 -4.75 3.28 3.44
CA PRO A 226 -6.18 3.05 3.60
C PRO A 226 -6.52 2.56 5.01
N GLY A 227 -7.18 3.40 5.81
CA GLY A 227 -7.57 3.06 7.18
C GLY A 227 -9.06 2.81 7.34
N GLN A 228 -9.44 2.59 8.59
CA GLN A 228 -10.84 2.57 9.03
C GLN A 228 -10.97 3.27 10.39
N SER A 229 -12.17 3.81 10.64
CA SER A 229 -12.52 4.36 11.95
C SER A 229 -12.68 3.23 12.98
N SER A 230 -12.50 3.57 14.25
CA SER A 230 -12.61 2.60 15.36
C SER A 230 -14.04 2.09 15.61
N HIS A 231 -15.04 2.56 14.85
CA HIS A 231 -16.44 2.27 15.07
C HIS A 231 -17.05 1.54 13.86
N LEU A 232 -17.51 0.30 14.09
CA LEU A 232 -18.34 -0.51 13.19
C LEU A 232 -17.79 -0.67 11.76
N VAL A 233 -16.77 -1.53 11.62
CA VAL A 233 -16.14 -1.92 10.35
C VAL A 233 -17.14 -2.16 9.22
N SER A 234 -18.25 -2.86 9.50
CA SER A 234 -19.27 -3.25 8.52
C SER A 234 -20.07 -2.09 7.92
N GLN A 235 -20.03 -0.91 8.54
CA GLN A 235 -20.77 0.27 8.05
C GLN A 235 -19.92 1.18 7.17
N THR A 236 -18.61 0.93 7.10
CA THR A 236 -17.67 1.74 6.33
C THR A 236 -17.95 1.69 4.81
N PRO A 237 -17.52 2.71 4.06
CA PRO A 237 -17.58 2.66 2.61
C PRO A 237 -16.81 1.50 2.00
N ARG A 238 -15.66 1.15 2.58
CA ARG A 238 -14.80 0.05 2.11
C ARG A 238 -15.50 -1.30 2.28
N ALA A 239 -16.17 -1.50 3.42
CA ALA A 239 -17.02 -2.66 3.62
C ALA A 239 -18.13 -2.73 2.55
N THR A 240 -18.71 -1.59 2.20
CA THR A 240 -19.76 -1.52 1.17
C THR A 240 -19.22 -1.90 -0.21
N THR A 241 -18.04 -1.39 -0.62
CA THR A 241 -17.44 -1.74 -1.92
C THR A 241 -17.10 -3.23 -2.00
N THR A 242 -16.54 -3.79 -0.93
CA THR A 242 -16.18 -5.21 -0.89
C THR A 242 -17.41 -6.12 -0.86
N TRP A 243 -18.44 -5.73 -0.11
CA TRP A 243 -19.71 -6.44 -0.08
C TRP A 243 -20.42 -6.47 -1.44
N LEU A 244 -20.35 -5.38 -2.23
CA LEU A 244 -20.91 -5.39 -3.58
C LEU A 244 -20.20 -6.40 -4.49
N LEU A 245 -18.87 -6.45 -4.42
CA LEU A 245 -18.08 -7.44 -5.16
C LEU A 245 -18.45 -8.87 -4.75
N GLU A 246 -18.54 -9.13 -3.44
CA GLU A 246 -19.03 -10.40 -2.88
C GLU A 246 -20.40 -10.77 -3.43
N SER A 247 -21.34 -9.82 -3.44
CA SER A 247 -22.70 -10.07 -3.92
C SER A 247 -22.74 -10.41 -5.41
N CYS A 248 -21.83 -9.86 -6.23
CA CYS A 248 -21.70 -10.24 -7.63
C CYS A 248 -21.18 -11.67 -7.77
N LEU A 249 -20.16 -12.06 -7.01
CA LEU A 249 -19.63 -13.42 -7.03
C LEU A 249 -20.69 -14.43 -6.62
N LEU A 250 -21.47 -14.16 -5.56
CA LEU A 250 -22.57 -15.02 -5.13
C LEU A 250 -23.72 -15.11 -6.15
N GLU A 251 -23.97 -14.05 -6.93
CA GLU A 251 -24.90 -14.11 -8.06
C GLU A 251 -24.37 -15.02 -9.18
N MET A 252 -23.07 -14.94 -9.48
CA MET A 252 -22.44 -15.81 -10.48
C MET A 252 -22.45 -17.29 -10.04
N VAL A 253 -22.34 -17.58 -8.75
CA VAL A 253 -22.55 -18.93 -8.20
C VAL A 253 -23.98 -19.42 -8.49
N LYS A 254 -25.00 -18.59 -8.22
CA LYS A 254 -26.40 -18.96 -8.47
C LYS A 254 -26.69 -19.24 -9.95
N MET A 255 -25.98 -18.57 -10.85
CA MET A 255 -26.09 -18.81 -12.29
C MET A 255 -25.26 -20.01 -12.78
N GLY A 256 -24.40 -20.57 -11.94
CA GLY A 256 -23.50 -21.66 -12.29
C GLY A 256 -22.26 -21.23 -13.09
N SER A 257 -21.95 -19.94 -13.18
CA SER A 257 -20.75 -19.44 -13.87
C SER A 257 -19.46 -19.72 -13.08
N ILE A 258 -19.56 -19.75 -11.75
CA ILE A 258 -18.47 -20.15 -10.83
C ILE A 258 -19.06 -21.07 -9.75
N SER A 259 -18.21 -21.83 -9.07
CA SER A 259 -18.63 -22.72 -7.98
C SER A 259 -18.65 -22.00 -6.62
N GLN A 260 -19.52 -22.45 -5.71
CA GLN A 260 -19.50 -21.98 -4.31
C GLN A 260 -18.13 -22.21 -3.65
N LYS A 261 -17.48 -23.34 -3.99
CA LYS A 261 -16.14 -23.66 -3.49
C LYS A 261 -15.11 -22.59 -3.85
N GLN A 262 -15.12 -22.09 -5.09
CA GLN A 262 -14.23 -21.00 -5.50
C GLN A 262 -14.45 -19.73 -4.67
N VAL A 263 -15.70 -19.39 -4.34
CA VAL A 263 -15.98 -18.24 -3.48
C VAL A 263 -15.50 -18.48 -2.04
N ASP A 264 -15.75 -19.66 -1.48
CA ASP A 264 -15.33 -20.01 -0.10
C ASP A 264 -13.79 -20.01 0.07
N GLU A 265 -13.05 -20.31 -1.00
CA GLU A 265 -11.57 -20.31 -1.01
C GLU A 265 -10.97 -18.93 -1.30
N PHE A 266 -11.77 -17.95 -1.75
CA PHE A 266 -11.30 -16.61 -2.08
C PHE A 266 -11.47 -15.64 -0.91
N ASN A 267 -10.36 -15.10 -0.42
CA ASN A 267 -10.37 -14.05 0.60
C ASN A 267 -9.41 -12.93 0.17
N ILE A 268 -9.86 -11.69 0.29
CA ILE A 268 -9.07 -10.52 -0.06
C ILE A 268 -8.02 -10.31 1.04
N PRO A 269 -6.71 -10.32 0.73
CA PRO A 269 -5.64 -10.19 1.73
C PRO A 269 -5.37 -8.72 2.07
N ILE A 270 -6.41 -7.98 2.42
CA ILE A 270 -6.33 -6.57 2.82
C ILE A 270 -6.82 -6.45 4.26
N TYR A 271 -6.12 -5.65 5.07
CA TYR A 271 -6.60 -5.19 6.37
C TYR A 271 -6.52 -3.67 6.43
N PHE A 272 -7.62 -3.02 6.84
CA PHE A 272 -7.65 -1.57 7.02
C PHE A 272 -7.33 -1.25 8.48
N PRO A 273 -6.12 -0.76 8.80
CA PRO A 273 -5.75 -0.44 10.18
C PRO A 273 -6.51 0.76 10.73
N THR A 274 -6.68 0.75 12.05
CA THR A 274 -7.03 1.94 12.82
C THR A 274 -5.77 2.71 13.25
N LEU A 275 -5.91 3.97 13.67
CA LEU A 275 -4.80 4.70 14.30
C LEU A 275 -4.21 3.94 15.48
N LYS A 276 -5.07 3.33 16.31
CA LYS A 276 -4.66 2.55 17.46
C LYS A 276 -3.80 1.35 17.07
N ASP A 277 -4.16 0.64 16.00
CA ASP A 277 -3.34 -0.47 15.49
C ASP A 277 -1.94 0.02 15.11
N MET A 278 -1.86 1.12 14.35
CA MET A 278 -0.58 1.70 13.93
C MET A 278 0.27 2.16 15.12
N GLU A 279 -0.34 2.80 16.12
CA GLU A 279 0.33 3.24 17.35
C GLU A 279 0.88 2.07 18.16
N GLU A 280 0.04 1.07 18.46
CA GLU A 280 0.42 -0.08 19.28
C GLU A 280 1.50 -0.91 18.62
N ILE A 281 1.35 -1.22 17.33
CA ILE A 281 2.32 -2.03 16.58
C ILE A 281 3.67 -1.30 16.49
N THR A 282 3.66 0.00 16.14
CA THR A 282 4.90 0.77 16.05
C THR A 282 5.60 0.89 17.40
N LYS A 283 4.83 1.12 18.48
CA LYS A 283 5.36 1.21 19.84
C LYS A 283 5.98 -0.11 20.29
N ASN A 284 5.31 -1.24 20.03
CA ASN A 284 5.79 -2.57 20.39
C ASN A 284 7.04 -2.96 19.62
N ASN A 285 7.13 -2.63 18.33
CA ASN A 285 8.32 -2.85 17.53
C ASN A 285 9.55 -2.11 18.07
N GLY A 286 9.36 -0.88 18.55
CA GLY A 286 10.36 -0.15 19.31
C GLY A 286 11.55 0.40 18.50
N ASN A 287 11.69 0.12 17.21
CA ASN A 287 12.81 0.60 16.39
C ASN A 287 12.68 2.06 15.92
N PHE A 288 11.45 2.59 15.92
CA PHE A 288 11.14 3.92 15.41
C PHE A 288 10.55 4.82 16.49
N ARG A 289 10.75 6.14 16.32
CA ARG A 289 9.97 7.17 17.01
C ARG A 289 8.86 7.61 16.07
N VAL A 290 7.66 7.78 16.61
CA VAL A 290 6.54 8.37 15.87
C VAL A 290 6.72 9.89 15.94
N GLU A 291 7.07 10.51 14.81
CA GLU A 291 7.19 11.97 14.72
C GLU A 291 5.84 12.61 14.47
N ARG A 292 4.99 11.95 13.68
CA ARG A 292 3.61 12.37 13.45
C ARG A 292 2.74 11.19 13.06
N MET A 293 1.49 11.21 13.51
CA MET A 293 0.49 10.24 13.11
C MET A 293 -0.87 10.92 13.09
N GLY A 294 -1.74 10.57 12.15
CA GLY A 294 -3.09 11.09 12.12
C GLY A 294 -3.87 10.65 10.89
N ILE A 295 -5.03 11.29 10.71
CA ILE A 295 -5.91 11.07 9.56
C ILE A 295 -5.54 12.06 8.46
N VAL A 296 -5.34 11.56 7.24
CA VAL A 296 -5.24 12.35 6.02
C VAL A 296 -6.54 12.24 5.26
N ARG A 297 -7.02 13.36 4.71
CA ARG A 297 -8.20 13.40 3.84
C ARG A 297 -7.80 13.97 2.50
N GLY A 298 -8.15 13.29 1.41
CA GLY A 298 -7.89 13.80 0.06
C GLY A 298 -8.49 15.19 -0.14
N LYS A 299 -7.74 16.10 -0.78
CA LYS A 299 -8.22 17.45 -1.13
C LYS A 299 -9.31 17.35 -2.23
N GLY A 300 -10.33 18.21 -2.17
CA GLY A 300 -11.34 18.34 -3.23
C GLY A 300 -12.37 17.22 -3.26
N TYR A 301 -13.36 17.29 -2.36
CA TYR A 301 -14.37 16.25 -2.20
C TYR A 301 -15.49 16.36 -3.26
N ILE A 302 -15.40 15.54 -4.31
CA ILE A 302 -16.41 15.45 -5.38
C ILE A 302 -17.12 14.10 -5.26
N LYS A 303 -18.46 14.09 -5.42
CA LYS A 303 -19.24 12.84 -5.49
C LYS A 303 -18.60 11.93 -6.55
N PRO A 304 -18.15 10.71 -6.18
CA PRO A 304 -17.53 9.82 -7.15
C PRO A 304 -18.56 9.39 -8.19
N SER A 305 -18.13 9.22 -9.44
CA SER A 305 -18.96 8.61 -10.48
C SER A 305 -18.93 7.08 -10.36
N VAL A 306 -19.86 6.41 -11.05
CA VAL A 306 -19.86 4.94 -11.12
C VAL A 306 -18.58 4.43 -11.77
N GLU A 307 -18.16 5.07 -12.87
CA GLU A 307 -16.95 4.73 -13.62
C GLU A 307 -15.72 4.84 -12.74
N PHE A 308 -15.64 5.89 -11.92
CA PHE A 308 -14.53 6.06 -10.98
C PHE A 308 -14.45 4.93 -9.96
N LEU A 309 -15.57 4.55 -9.33
CA LEU A 309 -15.60 3.49 -8.31
C LEU A 309 -15.32 2.11 -8.91
N VAL A 310 -15.90 1.82 -10.08
CA VAL A 310 -15.71 0.56 -10.80
C VAL A 310 -14.27 0.44 -11.30
N GLY A 311 -13.77 1.48 -11.97
CA GLY A 311 -12.40 1.52 -12.48
C GLY A 311 -11.35 1.40 -11.37
N SER A 312 -11.56 2.09 -10.25
CA SER A 312 -10.65 1.99 -9.09
C SER A 312 -10.65 0.57 -8.50
N MET A 313 -11.82 -0.05 -8.30
CA MET A 313 -11.91 -1.42 -7.78
C MET A 313 -11.28 -2.42 -8.76
N ARG A 314 -11.58 -2.27 -10.05
CA ARG A 314 -11.04 -3.13 -11.11
C ARG A 314 -9.53 -3.07 -11.19
N ALA A 315 -8.96 -1.87 -11.23
CA ALA A 315 -7.51 -1.71 -11.32
C ALA A 315 -6.74 -2.28 -10.12
N VAL A 316 -7.38 -2.42 -8.96
CA VAL A 316 -6.80 -2.96 -7.73
C VAL A 316 -7.00 -4.48 -7.62
N MET A 317 -8.18 -4.98 -8.00
CA MET A 317 -8.58 -6.38 -7.73
C MET A 317 -8.50 -7.30 -8.94
N GLU A 318 -8.40 -6.79 -10.16
CA GLU A 318 -8.50 -7.60 -11.37
C GLU A 318 -7.48 -8.74 -11.42
N GLU A 319 -6.21 -8.48 -11.10
CA GLU A 319 -5.16 -9.50 -11.19
C GLU A 319 -5.36 -10.65 -10.18
N ILE A 320 -5.72 -10.35 -8.92
CA ILE A 320 -5.99 -11.40 -7.92
C ILE A 320 -7.29 -12.15 -8.24
N LEU A 321 -8.29 -11.48 -8.83
CA LEU A 321 -9.52 -12.12 -9.28
C LEU A 321 -9.26 -13.06 -10.46
N LYS A 322 -8.43 -12.65 -11.43
CA LYS A 322 -8.03 -13.49 -12.58
C LYS A 322 -7.31 -14.75 -12.14
N GLN A 323 -6.33 -14.59 -11.24
CA GLN A 323 -5.55 -15.71 -10.72
C GLN A 323 -6.43 -16.78 -10.05
N HIS A 324 -7.53 -16.38 -9.42
CA HIS A 324 -8.40 -17.29 -8.65
C HIS A 324 -9.61 -17.81 -9.45
N PHE A 325 -10.28 -16.93 -10.18
CA PHE A 325 -11.55 -17.23 -10.87
C PHE A 325 -11.40 -17.46 -12.38
N GLY A 326 -10.28 -17.06 -12.99
CA GLY A 326 -10.08 -17.09 -14.44
C GLY A 326 -10.40 -15.77 -15.14
N ASP A 327 -9.75 -15.55 -16.28
CA ASP A 327 -9.91 -14.33 -17.09
C ASP A 327 -11.33 -14.16 -17.65
N GLU A 328 -11.99 -15.28 -17.96
CA GLU A 328 -13.33 -15.35 -18.52
C GLU A 328 -14.43 -14.80 -17.60
N VAL A 329 -14.14 -14.72 -16.29
CA VAL A 329 -15.08 -14.25 -15.26
C VAL A 329 -15.07 -12.72 -15.14
N ILE A 330 -13.97 -12.07 -15.51
CA ILE A 330 -13.69 -10.68 -15.14
C ILE A 330 -14.67 -9.69 -15.76
N GLU A 331 -14.97 -9.81 -17.05
CA GLU A 331 -15.86 -8.85 -17.71
C GLU A 331 -17.29 -8.93 -17.15
N ASP A 332 -17.87 -10.13 -17.04
CA ASP A 332 -19.21 -10.32 -16.46
C ASP A 332 -19.25 -9.85 -14.99
N LEU A 333 -18.20 -10.13 -14.21
CA LEU A 333 -18.09 -9.67 -12.82
C LEU A 333 -18.13 -8.14 -12.71
N PHE A 334 -17.32 -7.43 -13.50
CA PHE A 334 -17.26 -5.96 -13.42
C PHE A 334 -18.47 -5.28 -14.07
N GLU A 335 -19.14 -5.89 -15.04
CA GLU A 335 -20.44 -5.42 -15.54
C GLU A 335 -21.53 -5.50 -14.45
N ARG A 336 -21.59 -6.60 -13.70
CA ARG A 336 -22.49 -6.74 -12.54
C ARG A 336 -22.15 -5.75 -11.44
N TYR A 337 -20.86 -5.61 -11.14
CA TYR A 337 -20.38 -4.69 -10.13
C TYR A 337 -20.78 -3.25 -10.49
N ALA A 338 -20.61 -2.84 -11.75
CA ALA A 338 -21.04 -1.52 -12.22
C ALA A 338 -22.54 -1.27 -12.03
N LYS A 339 -23.40 -2.26 -12.38
CA LYS A 339 -24.85 -2.17 -12.15
C LYS A 339 -25.18 -1.98 -10.67
N LYS A 340 -24.53 -2.73 -9.78
CA LYS A 340 -24.76 -2.62 -8.34
C LYS A 340 -24.23 -1.33 -7.74
N VAL A 341 -23.07 -0.86 -8.18
CA VAL A 341 -22.53 0.46 -7.77
C VAL A 341 -23.49 1.57 -8.18
N ALA A 342 -24.01 1.54 -9.40
CA ALA A 342 -24.99 2.52 -9.88
C ALA A 342 -26.26 2.55 -9.00
N GLN A 343 -26.77 1.38 -8.61
CA GLN A 343 -27.94 1.25 -7.72
C GLN A 343 -27.68 1.75 -6.29
N ASN A 344 -26.43 1.74 -5.83
CA ASN A 344 -26.05 2.08 -4.46
C ASN A 344 -25.27 3.39 -4.35
N LEU A 345 -25.17 4.18 -5.43
CA LEU A 345 -24.28 5.33 -5.53
C LEU A 345 -24.54 6.39 -4.45
N ASP A 346 -25.81 6.64 -4.12
CA ASP A 346 -26.17 7.63 -3.10
C ASP A 346 -25.80 7.17 -1.68
N SER A 347 -25.95 5.88 -1.39
CA SER A 347 -25.51 5.26 -0.14
C SER A 347 -23.98 5.27 -0.02
N PHE A 348 -23.26 5.06 -1.13
CA PHE A 348 -21.81 5.28 -1.14
C PHE A 348 -21.46 6.72 -0.86
N TYR A 349 -22.14 7.69 -1.48
CA TYR A 349 -21.79 9.09 -1.35
C TYR A 349 -21.92 9.62 0.08
N THR A 350 -22.96 9.22 0.81
CA THR A 350 -23.12 9.62 2.22
C THR A 350 -21.99 9.07 3.08
N LYS A 351 -21.65 7.80 2.90
CA LYS A 351 -20.59 7.14 3.65
C LYS A 351 -19.18 7.52 3.20
N PHE A 352 -18.97 7.90 1.93
CA PHE A 352 -17.64 8.20 1.36
C PHE A 352 -16.95 9.30 2.21
N ARG A 353 -17.70 10.11 2.96
CA ARG A 353 -17.17 11.23 3.77
C ARG A 353 -16.47 10.72 5.03
N GLU A 354 -16.66 9.45 5.33
CA GLU A 354 -16.15 8.71 6.49
C GLU A 354 -14.91 7.89 6.13
N TYR A 355 -14.32 8.04 4.92
CA TYR A 355 -13.00 7.48 4.65
C TYR A 355 -11.99 8.11 5.60
N GLU A 356 -11.41 7.27 6.45
CA GLU A 356 -10.27 7.62 7.28
C GLU A 356 -9.03 6.97 6.67
N ASP A 357 -8.22 7.78 6.00
CA ASP A 357 -6.91 7.36 5.55
C ASP A 357 -5.89 7.83 6.57
N LEU A 358 -4.90 6.99 6.84
CA LEU A 358 -3.92 7.27 7.88
C LEU A 358 -2.63 7.73 7.24
N PHE A 359 -1.95 8.66 7.90
CA PHE A 359 -0.56 8.97 7.62
C PHE A 359 0.26 8.77 8.89
N VAL A 360 1.47 8.24 8.71
CA VAL A 360 2.43 8.00 9.78
C VAL A 360 3.81 8.43 9.31
N ILE A 361 4.48 9.26 10.10
CA ILE A 361 5.87 9.66 9.88
C ILE A 361 6.69 9.11 11.04
N LEU A 362 7.64 8.25 10.68
CA LEU A 362 8.51 7.53 11.59
C LEU A 362 9.95 7.99 11.40
N LYS A 363 10.67 8.21 12.50
CA LYS A 363 12.13 8.45 12.49
C LYS A 363 12.85 7.24 13.09
N ARG A 364 13.83 6.70 12.37
CA ARG A 364 14.65 5.58 12.85
C ARG A 364 15.44 6.03 14.08
N LYS A 365 15.34 5.30 15.20
CA LYS A 365 16.13 5.58 16.39
C LYS A 365 17.63 5.40 16.08
N MET A 366 18.45 6.33 16.56
CA MET A 366 19.90 6.14 16.65
C MET A 366 20.12 5.02 17.67
N ASN A 367 20.75 3.93 17.25
CA ASN A 367 21.15 2.87 18.17
C ASN A 367 22.39 3.31 18.96
#